data_AF-A0A937T9U6-F1
#
_entry.id   AF-A0A937T9U6-F1
#
_cell.length_a   1.000
_cell.length_b   1.000
_cell.length_c   1.000
_cell.angle_alpha   90.00
_cell.angle_beta   90.00
_cell.angle_gamma   90.00
#
_symmetry.space_group_name_H-M   'P 1'
#
loop_
_entity.id
_entity.type
_entity.pdbx_description
1 polymer ?
#
loop_
_entity_poly.entity_id
_entity_poly.type
_entity_poly.pdbx_seq_one_letter_code
_entity_poly.pdbx_strand_id
1 'polypeptide(L)'
;MRNHAYGIEKNQRVVTFLNRQEVDFLDKLGKDALFTTGIKISRAKLIAWLVDFTKELNMSGKGIKSETDFEKRIRMIIKNEWLKNPHLPRREY
;
A
#
# COMPACT_ATOMS: atom_id res chain seq x y z
N MET A 1 -26.69 -31.44 -5.40
CA MET A 1 -26.07 -30.38 -6.22
C MET A 1 -25.62 -29.26 -5.28
N ARG A 2 -24.32 -28.96 -5.19
CA ARG A 2 -23.79 -27.89 -4.31
C ARG A 2 -23.78 -26.57 -5.10
N ASN A 3 -24.56 -25.60 -4.64
CA ASN A 3 -24.55 -24.24 -5.20
C ASN A 3 -23.27 -23.52 -4.77
N HIS A 4 -22.30 -23.40 -5.68
CA HIS A 4 -21.21 -22.44 -5.56
C HIS A 4 -21.75 -21.05 -5.91
N ALA A 5 -22.23 -20.31 -4.90
CA ALA A 5 -22.47 -18.88 -5.04
C ALA A 5 -21.11 -18.16 -5.15
N TYR A 6 -20.62 -17.97 -6.36
CA TYR A 6 -19.58 -16.99 -6.65
C TYR A 6 -20.18 -15.59 -6.42
N GLY A 7 -20.06 -15.09 -5.19
CA GLY A 7 -20.33 -13.69 -4.90
C GLY A 7 -19.32 -12.83 -5.66
N ILE A 8 -19.78 -12.11 -6.68
CA ILE A 8 -18.96 -11.10 -7.36
C ILE A 8 -18.61 -10.05 -6.30
N GLU A 9 -17.35 -9.99 -5.87
CA GLU A 9 -16.88 -8.91 -5.01
C GLU A 9 -17.15 -7.58 -5.71
N LYS A 10 -18.14 -6.83 -5.20
CA LYS A 10 -18.47 -5.52 -5.73
C LYS A 10 -17.43 -4.53 -5.23
N ASN A 11 -16.72 -3.91 -6.17
CA ASN A 11 -15.84 -2.77 -5.89
C ASN A 11 -16.61 -1.70 -5.10
N GLN A 12 -16.06 -1.31 -3.95
CA GLN A 12 -16.61 -0.23 -3.13
C GLN A 12 -15.91 1.08 -3.45
N ARG A 13 -16.67 2.18 -3.49
CA ARG A 13 -16.10 3.52 -3.69
C ARG A 13 -15.59 4.04 -2.35
N VAL A 14 -14.30 4.34 -2.30
CA VAL A 14 -13.69 5.08 -1.18
C VAL A 14 -13.44 6.51 -1.63
N VAL A 15 -13.81 7.47 -0.78
CA VAL A 15 -13.53 8.90 -0.98
C VAL A 15 -12.68 9.37 0.18
N THR A 16 -11.58 10.04 -0.12
CA THR A 16 -10.67 10.63 0.87
C THR A 16 -10.21 12.00 0.40
N PHE A 17 -9.68 12.78 1.33
CA PHE A 17 -9.08 14.08 1.05
C PHE A 17 -7.57 13.93 1.04
N LEU A 18 -6.96 14.38 -0.06
CA LEU A 18 -5.52 14.52 -0.20
C LEU A 18 -5.23 15.97 -0.56
N ASN A 19 -4.18 16.51 0.03
CA ASN A 19 -3.67 17.82 -0.33
C ASN A 19 -2.98 17.76 -1.72
N ARG A 20 -2.64 18.93 -2.26
CA ARG A 20 -2.03 19.03 -3.59
C ARG A 20 -0.71 18.27 -3.70
N GLN A 21 0.14 18.33 -2.66
CA GLN A 21 1.44 17.69 -2.66
C GLN A 21 1.31 16.16 -2.70
N GLU A 22 0.34 15.60 -1.97
CA GLU A 22 0.04 14.17 -1.97
C GLU A 22 -0.49 13.70 -3.32
N VAL A 23 -1.37 14.48 -3.96
CA VAL A 23 -1.87 14.18 -5.32
C VAL A 23 -0.75 14.24 -6.35
N ASP A 24 0.09 15.28 -6.29
CA ASP A 24 1.23 15.46 -7.19
C ASP A 24 2.25 14.31 -7.03
N PHE A 25 2.45 13.81 -5.80
CA PHE A 25 3.28 12.65 -5.53
C PHE A 25 2.72 11.38 -6.21
N LEU A 26 1.42 11.10 -6.06
CA LEU A 26 0.79 9.95 -6.73
C LEU A 26 0.87 10.05 -8.26
N ASP A 27 0.71 11.25 -8.82
CA ASP A 27 0.88 11.48 -10.26
C ASP A 27 2.31 11.24 -10.72
N LYS A 28 3.29 11.69 -9.95
CA LYS A 28 4.70 11.46 -10.25
C LYS A 28 4.99 9.95 -10.29
N LEU A 29 4.55 9.18 -9.30
CA LEU A 29 4.71 7.72 -9.31
C LEU A 29 4.11 7.07 -10.56
N GLY A 30 2.90 7.47 -10.95
CA GLY A 30 2.24 6.96 -12.16
C GLY A 30 2.98 7.34 -13.44
N LYS A 31 3.53 8.55 -13.52
CA LYS A 31 4.34 9.03 -14.66
C LYS A 31 5.67 8.29 -14.73
N ASP A 32 6.37 8.14 -13.61
CA ASP A 32 7.65 7.44 -13.55
C ASP A 32 7.46 5.99 -14.02
N ALA A 33 6.41 5.30 -13.57
CA ALA A 33 6.06 3.96 -14.06
C ALA A 33 5.77 3.95 -15.57
N LEU A 34 5.02 4.93 -16.08
CA LEU A 34 4.71 5.04 -17.51
C LEU A 34 5.98 5.25 -18.35
N PHE A 35 6.89 6.13 -17.92
CA PHE A 35 8.12 6.43 -18.65
C PHE A 35 9.15 5.31 -18.59
N THR A 36 9.18 4.55 -17.49
CA THR A 36 10.17 3.47 -17.29
C THR A 36 9.70 2.12 -17.82
N THR A 37 8.40 1.83 -17.76
CA THR A 37 7.85 0.50 -18.10
C THR A 37 6.80 0.53 -19.21
N GLY A 38 6.33 1.71 -19.62
CA GLY A 38 5.20 1.86 -20.55
C GLY A 38 3.83 1.61 -19.90
N ILE A 39 3.78 1.23 -18.61
CA ILE A 39 2.53 0.90 -17.92
C ILE A 39 1.92 2.15 -17.30
N LYS A 40 0.68 2.46 -17.68
CA LYS A 40 -0.11 3.52 -17.06
C LYS A 40 -0.73 3.02 -15.75
N ILE A 41 -0.39 3.66 -14.65
CA ILE A 41 -0.93 3.34 -13.32
C ILE A 41 -1.77 4.51 -12.81
N SER A 42 -3.02 4.25 -12.43
CA SER A 42 -3.90 5.28 -11.88
C SER A 42 -3.64 5.50 -10.37
N ARG A 43 -3.98 6.70 -9.86
CA ARG A 43 -3.92 7.01 -8.43
C ARG A 43 -4.67 5.99 -7.57
N ALA A 44 -5.88 5.61 -8.01
CA ALA A 44 -6.70 4.61 -7.31
C ALA A 44 -6.03 3.23 -7.30
N LYS A 45 -5.34 2.84 -8.38
CA LYS A 45 -4.60 1.56 -8.43
C LYS A 45 -3.39 1.57 -7.50
N LEU A 46 -2.65 2.67 -7.42
CA LEU A 46 -1.57 2.84 -6.45
C LEU A 46 -2.08 2.70 -5.01
N ILE A 47 -3.18 3.38 -4.67
CA ILE A 47 -3.78 3.30 -3.34
C ILE A 47 -4.27 1.88 -3.05
N ALA A 48 -4.91 1.21 -4.02
CA ALA A 48 -5.34 -0.18 -3.87
C ALA A 48 -4.16 -1.12 -3.57
N TRP A 49 -3.04 -0.97 -4.28
CA TRP A 49 -1.83 -1.75 -3.99
C TRP A 49 -1.23 -1.46 -2.63
N LEU A 50 -1.29 -0.21 -2.15
CA LEU A 50 -0.85 0.10 -0.78
C LEU A 50 -1.75 -0.60 0.25
N VAL A 51 -3.07 -0.65 0.03
CA VAL A 51 -3.99 -1.39 0.88
C VAL A 51 -3.66 -2.88 0.87
N ASP A 52 -3.49 -3.48 -0.31
CA ASP A 52 -3.13 -4.90 -0.44
C ASP A 52 -1.79 -5.21 0.25
N PHE A 53 -0.78 -4.36 0.05
CA PHE A 53 0.51 -4.47 0.73
C PHE A 53 0.36 -4.45 2.25
N THR A 54 -0.44 -3.53 2.83
CA THR A 54 -0.66 -3.49 4.28
C THR A 54 -1.38 -4.73 4.81
N LYS A 55 -2.23 -5.37 4.00
CA LYS A 55 -2.87 -6.65 4.35
C LYS A 55 -1.86 -7.80 4.35
N GLU A 56 -0.98 -7.86 3.35
CA GLU A 56 0.09 -8.87 3.25
C GLU A 56 1.07 -8.78 4.44
N LEU A 57 1.32 -7.56 4.93
CA LEU A 57 2.09 -7.34 6.16
C LEU A 57 1.39 -7.82 7.45
N ASN A 58 0.20 -8.45 7.35
CA ASN A 58 -0.65 -8.86 8.48
C ASN A 58 -0.88 -7.73 9.50
N MET A 59 -0.94 -6.50 9.01
CA MET A 59 -1.06 -5.33 9.87
C MET A 59 -2.50 -5.20 10.38
N SER A 60 -2.69 -5.10 11.69
CA SER A 60 -4.00 -4.82 12.30
C SER A 60 -4.10 -3.38 12.79
N GLY A 61 -5.30 -2.82 12.74
CA GLY A 61 -5.62 -1.50 13.32
C GLY A 61 -5.69 -1.49 14.85
N LYS A 62 -5.50 -2.65 15.52
CA LYS A 62 -5.62 -2.75 16.97
C LYS A 62 -4.57 -1.89 17.66
N GLY A 63 -5.06 -0.90 18.44
CA GLY A 63 -4.23 0.01 19.22
C GLY A 63 -3.61 1.17 18.44
N ILE A 64 -3.99 1.37 17.17
CA ILE A 64 -3.59 2.56 16.41
C ILE A 64 -4.50 3.72 16.82
N LYS A 65 -3.93 4.77 17.41
CA LYS A 65 -4.68 5.95 17.87
C LYS A 65 -4.26 7.23 17.15
N SER A 66 -3.15 7.17 16.40
CA SER A 66 -2.57 8.30 15.70
C SER A 66 -1.88 7.84 14.42
N GLU A 67 -1.64 8.80 13.53
CA GLU A 67 -0.80 8.61 12.34
C GLU A 67 0.60 8.10 12.73
N THR A 68 1.19 8.68 13.78
CA THR A 68 2.49 8.26 14.31
C THR A 68 2.51 6.79 14.73
N ASP A 69 1.43 6.28 15.34
CA ASP A 69 1.34 4.85 15.73
C ASP A 69 1.28 3.94 14.49
N PHE A 70 0.54 4.37 13.48
CA PHE A 70 0.43 3.67 12.20
C PHE A 70 1.79 3.59 11.50
N GLU A 71 2.49 4.72 11.40
CA GLU A 71 3.82 4.83 10.82
C GLU A 71 4.84 3.94 11.57
N LYS A 72 4.88 4.03 12.90
CA LYS A 72 5.76 3.21 13.75
C LYS A 72 5.53 1.71 13.51
N ARG A 73 4.27 1.29 13.35
CA ARG A 73 3.93 -0.11 13.09
C ARG A 73 4.45 -0.58 11.74
N ILE A 74 4.25 0.21 10.68
CA ILE A 74 4.80 -0.11 9.35
C ILE A 74 6.32 -0.22 9.41
N ARG A 75 7.00 0.76 10.00
CA ARG A 75 8.47 0.76 10.13
C ARG A 75 8.98 -0.46 10.90
N MET A 76 8.31 -0.84 11.98
CA MET A 76 8.65 -2.01 12.78
C MET A 76 8.51 -3.30 11.96
N ILE A 77 7.40 -3.47 11.24
CA ILE A 77 7.17 -4.67 10.41
C ILE A 77 8.25 -4.77 9.34
N ILE A 78 8.49 -3.67 8.61
CA ILE A 78 9.54 -3.61 7.59
C ILE A 78 10.89 -4.01 8.23
N LYS A 79 11.33 -3.33 9.30
CA LYS A 79 12.61 -3.64 9.97
C LYS A 79 12.72 -5.12 10.35
N ASN A 80 11.65 -5.73 10.85
CA ASN A 80 11.65 -7.14 11.23
C ASN A 80 11.77 -8.08 10.01
N GLU A 81 11.12 -7.78 8.89
CA GLU A 81 11.26 -8.54 7.65
C GLU A 81 12.69 -8.45 7.08
N TRP A 82 13.35 -7.29 7.20
CA TRP A 82 14.77 -7.13 6.84
C TRP A 82 15.69 -7.94 7.75
N LEU A 83 15.44 -7.96 9.06
CA LEU A 83 16.24 -8.74 10.01
C LEU A 83 16.14 -10.26 9.77
N LYS A 84 15.01 -10.74 9.27
CA LYS A 84 14.82 -12.15 8.86
C LYS A 84 15.53 -12.49 7.55
N ASN A 85 15.84 -11.50 6.71
CA ASN A 85 16.46 -11.68 5.39
C ASN A 85 17.75 -10.85 5.26
N PRO A 86 18.83 -11.22 5.97
CA PRO A 86 20.05 -10.40 6.11
C PRO A 86 20.86 -10.19 4.82
N HIS A 87 20.50 -10.84 3.72
CA HIS A 87 21.15 -10.69 2.42
C HIS A 87 20.74 -9.42 1.65
N LEU A 88 19.72 -8.70 2.10
CA LEU A 88 19.31 -7.45 1.46
C LEU A 88 20.17 -6.26 1.96
N PRO A 89 20.63 -5.37 1.06
CA PRO A 89 21.56 -4.30 1.42
C PRO A 89 20.93 -3.29 2.39
N ARG A 90 21.64 -2.96 3.48
CA ARG A 90 21.21 -1.93 4.43
C ARG A 90 21.34 -0.55 3.77
N ARG A 91 20.26 0.20 3.66
CA ARG A 91 20.31 1.62 3.26
C ARG A 91 20.61 2.48 4.48
N GLU A 92 21.74 3.19 4.43
CA GLU A 92 22.01 4.32 5.31
C GLU A 92 21.18 5.51 4.79
N TYR A 93 20.25 5.98 5.61
CA TYR A 93 19.49 7.20 5.36
C TYR A 93 20.09 8.34 6.17
#